data_AF-A0A7S2SPD1-F1
#
_entry.id   AF-A0A7S2SPD1-F1
#
_cell.length_a   1.000
_cell.length_b   1.000
_cell.length_c   1.000
_cell.angle_alpha   90.00
_cell.angle_beta   90.00
_cell.angle_gamma   90.00
#
_symmetry.space_group_name_H-M   'P 1'
#
loop_
_entity.id
_entity.type
_entity.pdbx_description
1 polymer ?
#
loop_
_entity_poly.entity_id
_entity_poly.type
_entity_poly.pdbx_seq_one_letter_code
_entity_poly.pdbx_strand_id
1 'polypeptide(L)'
;GEWEHPMIPNPDYKEDASLATRCKDCVMVGFELWQVKSGTIFDDIIVTDSLDEARAFSQETFFAKKDKEAEMFEEVEEKRKEQEKEAREKKRKEEEEKKEQEDEDDDEEAEHDEL
;
A
#
# COMPACT_ATOMS: atom_id res chain seq x y z
N GLY A 1 28.62 44.96 -12.29
CA GLY A 1 27.53 43.98 -12.34
C GLY A 1 27.39 43.33 -10.99
N GLU A 2 26.38 42.50 -10.78
CA GLU A 2 26.37 41.56 -9.66
C GLU A 2 27.63 40.70 -9.70
N TRP A 3 28.15 40.35 -8.52
CA TRP A 3 29.32 39.50 -8.42
C TRP A 3 28.94 38.05 -8.76
N GLU A 4 29.73 37.41 -9.61
CA GLU A 4 29.61 35.99 -9.94
C GLU A 4 30.84 35.23 -9.44
N HIS A 5 30.60 34.07 -8.80
CA HIS A 5 31.68 33.23 -8.31
C HIS A 5 32.40 32.53 -9.48
N PRO A 6 33.75 32.57 -9.54
CA PRO A 6 34.49 31.83 -10.57
C PRO A 6 34.32 30.32 -10.39
N MET A 7 33.98 29.63 -11.48
CA MET A 7 33.96 28.18 -11.54
C MET A 7 35.36 27.67 -11.88
N ILE A 8 36.00 26.94 -10.95
CA ILE A 8 37.32 26.34 -11.15
C ILE A 8 37.13 24.83 -11.35
N PRO A 9 37.67 24.22 -12.43
CA PRO A 9 37.60 22.78 -12.64
C PRO A 9 38.23 22.02 -11.47
N ASN A 10 37.54 20.98 -10.99
CA ASN A 10 38.08 20.09 -9.96
C ASN A 10 39.17 19.17 -10.58
N PRO A 11 40.44 19.27 -10.15
CA PRO A 11 41.52 18.43 -10.68
C PRO A 11 41.32 16.93 -10.37
N ASP A 12 40.50 16.58 -9.38
CA ASP A 12 40.22 15.20 -8.99
C ASP A 12 39.03 14.59 -9.73
N TYR A 13 38.32 15.37 -10.55
CA TYR A 13 37.21 14.84 -11.34
C TYR A 13 37.70 13.84 -12.39
N LYS A 14 37.01 12.71 -12.50
CA LYS A 14 37.26 11.69 -13.52
C LYS A 14 35.94 11.29 -14.15
N GLU A 15 35.92 11.30 -15.47
CA GLU A 15 34.84 10.71 -16.25
C GLU A 15 35.00 9.19 -16.26
N ASP A 16 33.90 8.46 -16.08
CA ASP A 16 33.87 7.01 -16.15
C ASP A 16 32.70 6.54 -17.02
N ALA A 17 33.03 6.12 -18.24
CA ALA A 17 32.06 5.60 -19.20
C ALA A 17 31.53 4.20 -18.83
N SER A 18 32.17 3.51 -17.87
CA SER A 18 31.80 2.15 -17.45
C SER A 18 30.83 2.11 -16.27
N LEU A 19 30.39 3.27 -15.76
CA LEU A 19 29.49 3.37 -14.60
C LEU A 19 28.19 2.57 -14.76
N ALA A 20 27.69 2.45 -16.00
CA ALA A 20 26.50 1.67 -16.33
C ALA A 20 26.75 0.15 -16.37
N THR A 21 28.00 -0.28 -16.59
CA THR A 21 28.39 -1.70 -16.65
C THR A 21 28.59 -2.24 -15.24
N ARG A 22 27.47 -2.50 -14.55
CA ARG A 22 27.48 -3.05 -13.18
C ARG A 22 27.36 -4.56 -13.12
N CYS A 23 26.76 -5.16 -14.14
CA CYS A 23 26.44 -6.57 -14.18
C CYS A 23 27.22 -7.25 -15.30
N LYS A 24 28.35 -7.89 -14.97
CA LYS A 24 29.12 -8.72 -15.92
C LYS A 24 28.80 -10.21 -15.76
N ASP A 25 28.51 -10.64 -14.53
CA ASP A 25 28.22 -12.03 -14.17
C ASP A 25 27.22 -12.10 -12.98
N CYS A 26 26.10 -11.37 -13.05
CA CYS A 26 25.11 -11.46 -11.97
C CYS A 26 24.41 -12.82 -11.99
N VAL A 27 24.51 -13.54 -10.88
CA VAL A 27 23.97 -14.90 -10.73
C VAL A 27 22.70 -14.97 -9.87
N MET A 28 22.38 -13.88 -9.16
CA MET A 28 21.30 -13.86 -8.18
C MET A 28 20.52 -12.55 -8.27
N VAL A 29 19.21 -12.65 -8.06
CA VAL A 29 18.31 -11.53 -7.78
C VAL A 29 17.89 -11.68 -6.31
N GLY A 30 18.07 -10.63 -5.53
CA GLY A 30 17.74 -10.62 -4.11
C GLY A 30 16.81 -9.46 -3.75
N PHE A 31 15.80 -9.74 -2.93
CA PHE A 31 14.97 -8.72 -2.28
C PHE A 31 15.45 -8.57 -0.84
N GLU A 32 16.03 -7.42 -0.51
CA GLU A 32 16.43 -7.06 0.86
C GLU A 32 15.67 -5.78 1.20
N LEU A 33 14.66 -5.90 2.07
CA LEU A 33 13.68 -4.85 2.37
C LEU A 33 13.18 -4.98 3.81
N TRP A 34 12.78 -3.86 4.39
CA TRP A 34 12.06 -3.80 5.67
C TRP A 34 10.60 -3.39 5.47
N GLN A 35 9.66 -4.10 6.10
CA GLN A 35 8.22 -3.76 6.05
C GLN A 35 7.64 -3.63 7.46
N VAL A 36 6.94 -2.52 7.73
CA VAL A 36 6.14 -2.35 8.95
C VAL A 36 4.83 -3.12 8.86
N LYS A 37 4.18 -3.10 7.69
CA LYS A 37 2.98 -3.89 7.39
C LYS A 37 3.25 -4.76 6.16
N SER A 38 3.11 -6.07 6.32
CA SER A 38 3.31 -7.05 5.25
C SER A 38 2.11 -7.14 4.31
N GLY A 39 2.30 -7.82 3.17
CA GLY A 39 1.24 -8.12 2.20
C GLY A 39 1.59 -7.77 0.75
N THR A 40 2.77 -7.20 0.49
CA THR A 40 3.26 -6.98 -0.87
C THR A 40 3.58 -8.31 -1.56
N ILE A 41 3.14 -8.45 -2.80
CA ILE A 41 3.45 -9.58 -3.67
C ILE A 41 4.34 -9.07 -4.80
N PHE A 42 5.44 -9.76 -5.07
CA PHE A 42 6.30 -9.52 -6.23
C PHE A 42 6.14 -10.69 -7.20
N ASP A 43 5.93 -10.39 -8.48
CA ASP A 43 5.78 -11.36 -9.55
C ASP A 43 6.43 -10.82 -10.84
N ASP A 44 6.52 -11.64 -11.87
CA ASP A 44 6.92 -11.23 -13.23
C ASP A 44 8.32 -10.55 -13.28
N ILE A 45 9.31 -11.14 -12.60
CA ILE A 45 10.70 -10.61 -12.56
C ILE A 45 11.43 -10.96 -13.87
N ILE A 46 11.84 -9.94 -14.64
CA ILE A 46 12.66 -10.09 -15.85
C ILE A 46 13.96 -9.29 -15.75
N VAL A 47 15.06 -9.89 -16.22
CA VAL A 47 16.36 -9.23 -16.41
C VAL A 47 16.77 -9.45 -17.86
N THR A 48 16.84 -8.37 -18.64
CA THR A 48 17.17 -8.40 -20.07
C THR A 48 17.99 -7.16 -20.47
N ASP A 49 18.72 -7.27 -21.58
CA ASP A 49 19.43 -6.17 -22.24
C ASP A 49 18.62 -5.54 -23.40
N SER A 50 17.42 -6.05 -23.66
CA SER A 50 16.53 -5.60 -24.74
C SER A 50 15.31 -4.85 -24.20
N LEU A 51 15.19 -3.59 -24.59
CA LEU A 51 14.04 -2.77 -24.24
C LEU A 51 12.75 -3.29 -24.88
N ASP A 52 12.83 -3.81 -26.10
CA ASP A 52 11.66 -4.31 -26.81
C ASP A 52 11.16 -5.64 -26.22
N GLU A 53 12.07 -6.49 -25.75
CA GLU A 53 11.71 -7.70 -24.99
C GLU A 53 11.03 -7.33 -23.67
N ALA A 54 11.61 -6.41 -22.90
CA ALA A 54 11.02 -5.95 -21.63
C ALA A 54 9.61 -5.36 -21.84
N ARG A 55 9.40 -4.62 -22.94
CA ARG A 55 8.08 -4.09 -23.31
C ARG A 55 7.10 -5.20 -23.67
N ALA A 56 7.48 -6.14 -24.52
CA ALA A 56 6.62 -7.27 -24.88
C ALA A 56 6.21 -8.07 -23.64
N PHE A 57 7.18 -8.40 -22.78
CA PHE A 57 6.93 -9.09 -21.51
C PHE A 57 5.96 -8.31 -20.62
N SER A 58 6.12 -6.98 -20.51
CA SER A 58 5.19 -6.15 -19.71
C SER A 58 3.75 -6.18 -20.26
N GLN A 59 3.58 -6.26 -21.59
CA GLN A 59 2.26 -6.32 -22.23
C GLN A 59 1.55 -7.64 -21.93
N GLU A 60 2.29 -8.73 -21.96
CA GLU A 60 1.78 -10.09 -21.70
C GLU A 60 1.50 -10.36 -20.22
N THR A 61 2.17 -9.63 -19.31
CA THR A 61 2.08 -9.84 -17.87
C THR A 61 1.25 -8.75 -17.18
N PHE A 62 1.86 -7.62 -16.84
CA PHE A 62 1.22 -6.54 -16.08
C PHE A 62 0.02 -5.95 -16.82
N PHE A 63 0.20 -5.53 -18.07
CA PHE A 63 -0.87 -4.84 -18.80
C PHE A 63 -2.04 -5.77 -19.15
N ALA A 64 -1.81 -7.08 -19.29
CA ALA A 64 -2.86 -8.06 -19.48
C ALA A 64 -3.75 -8.25 -18.23
N LYS A 65 -3.20 -8.03 -17.03
CA LYS A 65 -3.88 -8.26 -15.73
C LYS A 65 -4.46 -6.98 -15.13
N LYS A 66 -3.81 -5.81 -15.33
CA LYS A 66 -4.06 -4.57 -14.56
C LYS A 66 -5.52 -4.13 -14.47
N ASP A 67 -6.27 -4.20 -15.57
CA ASP A 67 -7.62 -3.63 -15.62
C ASP A 67 -8.61 -4.54 -14.90
N LYS A 68 -8.51 -5.86 -15.11
CA LYS A 68 -9.34 -6.84 -14.38
C LYS A 68 -9.00 -6.88 -12.90
N GLU A 69 -7.72 -6.72 -12.56
CA GLU A 69 -7.29 -6.64 -11.17
C GLU A 69 -7.87 -5.39 -10.48
N ALA A 70 -7.87 -4.23 -11.16
CA ALA A 70 -8.48 -3.02 -10.65
C ALA A 70 -10.00 -3.17 -10.45
N GLU A 71 -10.72 -3.73 -11.43
CA GLU A 71 -12.15 -4.00 -11.32
C GLU A 71 -12.47 -4.93 -10.13
N MET A 72 -11.73 -6.02 -9.98
CA MET A 72 -11.89 -6.95 -8.86
C MET A 72 -11.57 -6.29 -7.51
N PHE A 73 -10.54 -5.44 -7.48
CA PHE A 73 -10.16 -4.71 -6.28
C PHE A 73 -11.28 -3.74 -5.84
N GLU A 74 -11.85 -2.98 -6.77
CA GLU A 74 -12.97 -2.08 -6.50
C GLU A 74 -14.19 -2.85 -5.96
N GLU A 75 -14.55 -3.99 -6.56
CA GLU A 75 -15.67 -4.82 -6.08
C GLU A 75 -15.43 -5.33 -4.65
N VAL A 76 -14.21 -5.80 -4.36
CA VAL A 76 -13.84 -6.27 -3.03
C VAL A 76 -13.83 -5.13 -2.02
N GLU A 77 -13.36 -3.94 -2.41
CA GLU A 77 -13.30 -2.77 -1.53
C GLU A 77 -14.70 -2.26 -1.19
N GLU A 78 -15.62 -2.21 -2.15
CA GLU A 78 -17.01 -1.82 -1.92
C GLU A 78 -17.73 -2.80 -0.99
N LYS A 79 -17.59 -4.12 -1.21
CA LYS A 79 -18.12 -5.13 -0.29
C LYS A 79 -17.53 -4.99 1.12
N ARG A 80 -16.23 -4.70 1.24
CA ARG A 80 -15.58 -4.48 2.53
C ARG A 80 -16.15 -3.25 3.23
N LYS A 81 -16.36 -2.14 2.51
CA LYS A 81 -16.97 -0.92 3.06
C LYS A 81 -18.40 -1.16 3.51
N GLU A 82 -19.19 -1.91 2.76
CA GLU A 82 -20.56 -2.27 3.13
C GLU A 82 -20.59 -3.12 4.41
N GLN A 83 -19.79 -4.18 4.47
CA GLN A 83 -19.66 -5.02 5.66
C GLN A 83 -19.17 -4.23 6.89
N GLU A 84 -18.24 -3.30 6.71
CA GLU A 84 -17.74 -2.46 7.81
C GLU A 84 -18.82 -1.49 8.31
N LYS A 85 -19.66 -0.93 7.41
CA LYS A 85 -20.82 -0.11 7.79
C LYS A 85 -21.85 -0.93 8.54
N GLU A 86 -22.24 -2.09 8.02
CA GLU A 86 -23.20 -2.99 8.69
C GLU A 86 -22.71 -3.41 10.08
N ALA A 87 -21.43 -3.78 10.20
CA ALA A 87 -20.83 -4.13 11.48
C ALA A 87 -20.85 -2.95 12.47
N ARG A 88 -20.58 -1.73 11.98
CA ARG A 88 -20.61 -0.51 12.81
C ARG A 88 -22.04 -0.13 13.23
N GLU A 89 -23.02 -0.26 12.35
CA GLU A 89 -24.43 -0.02 12.67
C GLU A 89 -24.95 -1.04 13.67
N LYS A 90 -24.62 -2.33 13.49
CA LYS A 90 -24.98 -3.39 14.44
C LYS A 90 -24.38 -3.10 15.82
N LYS A 91 -23.10 -2.74 15.87
CA LYS A 91 -22.44 -2.38 17.12
C LYS A 91 -23.07 -1.16 17.79
N ARG A 92 -23.51 -0.15 17.01
CA ARG A 92 -24.20 1.02 17.55
C ARG A 92 -25.56 0.66 18.15
N LYS A 93 -26.34 -0.19 17.48
CA LYS A 93 -27.63 -0.67 18.00
C LYS A 93 -27.46 -1.50 19.29
N GLU A 94 -26.47 -2.40 19.33
CA GLU A 94 -26.14 -3.16 20.55
C GLU A 94 -25.70 -2.25 21.71
N GLU A 95 -25.00 -1.14 21.44
CA GLU A 95 -24.63 -0.13 22.44
C GLU A 95 -25.83 0.74 22.88
N GLU A 96 -26.78 1.03 21.99
CA GLU A 96 -28.03 1.74 22.31
C GLU A 96 -28.97 0.87 23.17
N GLU A 97 -29.21 -0.39 22.78
CA GLU A 97 -30.04 -1.35 23.55
C GLU A 97 -29.49 -1.62 24.96
N LYS A 98 -28.16 -1.68 25.11
CA LYS A 98 -27.54 -1.83 26.43
C LYS A 98 -27.76 -0.62 27.34
N LYS A 99 -27.76 0.59 26.78
CA LYS A 99 -28.02 1.80 27.57
C LYS A 99 -29.47 1.88 28.00
N GLU A 100 -30.40 1.54 27.11
CA GLU A 100 -31.83 1.50 27.45
C GLU A 100 -32.12 0.47 28.56
N GLN A 101 -31.47 -0.70 28.55
CA GLN A 101 -31.57 -1.66 29.65
C GLN A 101 -30.95 -1.17 30.96
N GLU A 102 -29.79 -0.50 30.92
CA GLU A 102 -29.17 0.07 32.12
C GLU A 102 -30.00 1.22 32.72
N ASP A 103 -30.66 2.03 31.88
CA ASP A 103 -31.55 3.12 32.33
C ASP A 103 -32.89 2.57 32.87
N GLU A 104 -33.45 1.49 32.30
CA GLU A 104 -34.67 0.83 32.84
C GLU A 104 -34.43 0.13 34.19
N ASP A 105 -33.26 -0.51 34.38
CA ASP A 105 -32.91 -1.15 35.65
C ASP A 105 -32.67 -0.12 36.79
N ASP A 106 -32.14 1.09 36.48
CA ASP A 106 -31.92 2.18 37.46
C ASP A 106 -33.25 2.85 37.88
N ASP A 107 -34.22 2.99 36.96
CA ASP A 107 -35.57 3.49 37.27
C ASP A 107 -36.41 2.47 38.08
N GLU A 108 -36.28 1.15 37.83
CA GLU A 108 -36.93 0.11 38.66
C GLU A 108 -36.33 0.00 40.07
N GLU A 109 -35.02 0.19 40.25
CA GLU A 109 -34.41 0.24 41.60
C GLU A 109 -34.84 1.48 42.40
N ALA A 110 -35.02 2.63 41.74
CA ALA A 110 -35.47 3.87 42.38
C ALA A 110 -36.94 3.83 42.82
N GLU A 111 -37.84 3.15 42.10
CA GLU A 111 -39.24 2.99 42.51
C GLU A 111 -39.42 2.00 43.69
N HIS A 112 -38.48 1.08 43.91
CA HIS A 112 -38.61 0.05 44.95
C HIS A 112 -38.13 0.50 46.35
N ASP A 113 -37.47 1.66 46.48
CA ASP A 113 -36.98 2.21 47.77
C ASP A 113 -37.91 3.29 48.39
N GLU A 114 -39.02 3.64 47.73
CA GLU A 114 -40.02 4.63 48.21
C GLU A 114 -41.33 4.01 48.79
N LEU A 115 -41.40 2.69 49.02
CA LEU A 115 -42.55 1.97 49.62
C LEU A 115 -42.27 1.42 51.03
#